data_AF-A0AAJ1BQL9-F1
#
_entry.id   AF-A0AAJ1BQL9-F1
#
_cell.length_a   1.000
_cell.length_b   1.000
_cell.length_c   1.000
_cell.angle_alpha   90.00
_cell.angle_beta   90.00
_cell.angle_gamma   90.00
#
_symmetry.space_group_name_H-M   'P 1'
#
loop_
_entity.id
_entity.type
_entity.pdbx_description
1 polymer ?
#
loop_
_entity_poly.entity_id
_entity_poly.type
_entity_poly.pdbx_seq_one_letter_code
_entity_poly.pdbx_strand_id
1 'polypeptide(L)'
;MVVWDPPIRDYQFLYHELLPAIETVQRLGYTDFNADFLDSLIEGWATHCEEVWLPINQLGDREGLKFEDGKITMPQEFKDAYRKGIDEGWLSTTCELEHGGMGVPLFFQAVTWAEFGTSACMALSVLPALSIGVYEVLVKHGRQDLIDYFATNLASGEWSGTMCLTEPHAGTDLGIIATKANPQEDGTYRLSGSKCFITYGEHDMAENIVHLVLAKA
;
A
#
# COMPACT_ATOMS: atom_id res chain seq x y z
N MET A 1 -12.57 16.84 19.78
CA MET A 1 -11.73 15.72 19.31
C MET A 1 -12.61 14.88 18.40
N VAL A 2 -12.13 14.52 17.21
CA VAL A 2 -12.86 13.61 16.33
C VAL A 2 -12.88 12.25 17.01
N VAL A 3 -14.03 11.57 16.97
CA VAL A 3 -14.19 10.21 17.49
C VAL A 3 -14.50 9.32 16.28
N TRP A 4 -13.72 8.26 16.10
CA TRP A 4 -13.97 7.20 15.14
C TRP A 4 -14.02 5.89 15.93
N ASP A 5 -15.12 5.15 15.79
CA ASP A 5 -15.32 3.87 16.46
C ASP A 5 -15.05 2.74 15.46
N PRO A 6 -13.93 2.03 15.56
CA PRO A 6 -13.58 0.96 14.62
C PRO A 6 -14.59 -0.19 14.75
N PRO A 7 -15.20 -0.68 13.65
CA PRO A 7 -16.23 -1.72 13.71
C PRO A 7 -15.64 -3.13 13.92
N ILE A 8 -14.86 -3.31 14.99
CA ILE A 8 -14.17 -4.56 15.35
C ILE A 8 -15.17 -5.71 15.47
N ARG A 9 -16.30 -5.48 16.16
CA ARG A 9 -17.31 -6.52 16.36
C ARG A 9 -17.94 -7.02 15.06
N ASP A 10 -18.11 -6.13 14.08
CA ASP A 10 -18.66 -6.48 12.77
C ASP A 10 -17.67 -7.35 12.00
N TYR A 11 -16.37 -7.04 12.03
CA TYR A 11 -15.34 -7.91 11.45
C TYR A 11 -15.23 -9.27 12.14
N GLN A 12 -15.33 -9.31 13.47
CA GLN A 12 -15.41 -10.56 14.22
C GLN A 12 -16.62 -11.40 13.78
N PHE A 13 -17.78 -10.78 13.59
CA PHE A 13 -18.96 -11.46 13.05
C PHE A 13 -18.68 -12.01 11.64
N LEU A 14 -18.16 -11.16 10.74
CA LEU A 14 -17.89 -11.55 9.36
C LEU A 14 -16.91 -12.73 9.28
N TYR A 15 -15.80 -12.69 10.01
CA TYR A 15 -14.74 -13.68 9.86
C TYR A 15 -14.96 -14.96 10.67
N HIS A 16 -15.57 -14.86 11.86
CA HIS A 16 -15.77 -16.02 12.73
C HIS A 16 -17.14 -16.69 12.53
N GLU A 17 -18.19 -15.91 12.22
CA GLU A 17 -19.56 -16.41 12.21
C GLU A 17 -20.12 -16.59 10.79
N LEU A 18 -19.74 -15.73 9.82
CA LEU A 18 -20.30 -15.73 8.47
C LEU A 18 -19.42 -16.41 7.41
N LEU A 19 -18.11 -16.11 7.35
CA LEU A 19 -17.22 -16.43 6.23
C LEU A 19 -16.24 -17.61 6.45
N PRO A 20 -16.44 -18.43 7.50
CA PRO A 20 -15.40 -19.23 8.18
C PRO A 20 -13.96 -18.94 7.72
N ALA A 21 -13.44 -17.75 8.06
CA ALA A 21 -12.20 -17.23 7.46
C ALA A 21 -10.97 -18.08 7.85
N ILE A 22 -10.86 -18.46 9.13
CA ILE A 22 -9.72 -19.22 9.66
C ILE A 22 -9.60 -20.59 9.00
N GLU A 23 -10.69 -21.36 8.94
CA GLU A 23 -10.69 -22.68 8.27
C GLU A 23 -10.27 -22.52 6.80
N THR A 24 -10.76 -21.48 6.13
CA THR A 24 -10.49 -21.24 4.72
C THR A 24 -9.01 -20.97 4.48
N VAL A 25 -8.38 -20.07 5.25
CA VAL A 25 -6.96 -19.73 5.04
C VAL A 25 -6.01 -20.83 5.50
N GLN A 26 -6.36 -21.60 6.52
CA GLN A 26 -5.57 -22.77 6.92
C GLN A 26 -5.49 -23.82 5.79
N ARG A 27 -6.59 -24.04 5.05
CA ARG A 27 -6.57 -24.90 3.85
C ARG A 27 -5.74 -24.34 2.70
N LEU A 28 -5.48 -23.03 2.70
CA LEU A 28 -4.63 -22.36 1.71
C LEU A 28 -3.16 -22.28 2.13
N GLY A 29 -2.79 -22.91 3.26
CA GLY A 29 -1.40 -23.00 3.72
C GLY A 29 -1.03 -22.06 4.87
N TYR A 30 -1.96 -21.23 5.36
CA TYR A 30 -1.74 -20.37 6.53
C TYR A 30 -1.99 -21.15 7.83
N THR A 31 -1.23 -22.22 8.07
CA THR A 31 -1.50 -23.19 9.14
C THR A 31 -1.41 -22.60 10.54
N ASP A 32 -0.56 -21.58 10.74
CA ASP A 32 -0.35 -20.94 12.04
C ASP A 32 -1.32 -19.78 12.29
N PHE A 33 -2.12 -19.40 11.28
CA PHE A 33 -3.11 -18.33 11.39
C PHE A 33 -4.37 -18.84 12.09
N ASN A 34 -4.74 -18.18 13.19
CA ASN A 34 -5.85 -18.59 14.06
C ASN A 34 -6.70 -17.38 14.48
N ALA A 35 -7.85 -17.65 15.13
CA ALA A 35 -8.83 -16.64 15.50
C ALA A 35 -8.26 -15.59 16.47
N ASP A 36 -7.56 -16.03 17.51
CA ASP A 36 -6.96 -15.12 18.51
C ASP A 36 -5.92 -14.19 17.87
N PHE A 37 -5.13 -14.70 16.92
CA PHE A 37 -4.18 -13.89 16.18
C PHE A 37 -4.87 -12.88 15.27
N LEU A 38 -5.92 -13.28 14.55
CA LEU A 38 -6.74 -12.37 13.75
C LEU A 38 -7.34 -11.24 14.60
N ASP A 39 -7.94 -11.57 15.75
CA ASP A 39 -8.55 -10.58 16.65
C ASP A 39 -7.50 -9.61 17.20
N SER A 40 -6.34 -10.13 17.60
CA SER A 40 -5.22 -9.29 18.05
C SER A 40 -4.72 -8.33 16.97
N LEU A 41 -4.69 -8.77 15.71
CA LEU A 41 -4.31 -7.91 14.58
C LEU A 41 -5.35 -6.82 14.32
N ILE A 42 -6.65 -7.15 14.39
CA ILE A 42 -7.74 -6.18 14.21
C ILE A 42 -7.69 -5.11 15.32
N GLU A 43 -7.56 -5.51 16.57
CA GLU A 43 -7.50 -4.61 17.72
C GLU A 43 -6.23 -3.73 17.70
N GLY A 44 -5.08 -4.33 17.38
CA GLY A 44 -3.83 -3.60 17.26
C GLY A 44 -3.88 -2.54 16.15
N TRP A 45 -4.40 -2.91 14.98
CA TRP A 45 -4.52 -1.96 13.87
C TRP A 45 -5.54 -0.85 14.16
N ALA A 46 -6.68 -1.18 14.78
CA ALA A 46 -7.65 -0.21 15.25
C ALA A 46 -7.00 0.84 16.16
N THR A 47 -6.23 0.39 17.15
CA THR A 47 -5.53 1.26 18.10
C THR A 47 -4.53 2.16 17.39
N HIS A 48 -3.70 1.61 16.50
CA HIS A 48 -2.76 2.41 15.71
C HIS A 48 -3.48 3.47 14.86
N CYS A 49 -4.57 3.09 14.20
CA CYS A 49 -5.37 4.01 13.41
C CYS A 49 -5.98 5.13 14.26
N GLU A 50 -6.52 4.83 15.43
CA GLU A 50 -7.11 5.82 16.34
C GLU A 50 -6.07 6.77 16.93
N GLU A 51 -4.91 6.24 17.36
CA GLU A 51 -3.91 7.02 18.07
C GLU A 51 -2.95 7.78 17.14
N VAL A 52 -2.67 7.24 15.95
CA VAL A 52 -1.63 7.75 15.05
C VAL A 52 -2.22 8.39 13.79
N TRP A 53 -3.18 7.73 13.14
CA TRP A 53 -3.66 8.16 11.82
C TRP A 53 -4.85 9.13 11.90
N LEU A 54 -5.81 8.87 12.79
CA LEU A 54 -6.99 9.73 12.96
C LEU A 54 -6.63 11.19 13.29
N PRO A 55 -5.65 11.49 14.18
CA PRO A 55 -5.30 12.87 14.52
C PRO A 55 -4.78 13.68 13.34
N ILE A 56 -4.12 13.03 12.37
CA ILE A 56 -3.49 13.71 11.22
C ILE A 56 -4.44 13.91 10.04
N ASN A 57 -5.63 13.31 10.05
CA ASN A 57 -6.56 13.37 8.92
C ASN A 57 -7.02 14.80 8.59
N GLN A 58 -7.48 15.54 9.61
CA GLN A 58 -7.86 16.95 9.44
C GLN A 58 -6.65 17.85 9.14
N LEU A 59 -5.46 17.47 9.63
CA LEU A 59 -4.22 18.19 9.34
C LEU A 59 -3.86 18.07 7.86
N GLY A 60 -3.95 16.86 7.29
CA GLY A 60 -3.68 16.60 5.88
C GLY A 60 -4.55 17.42 4.94
N ASP A 61 -5.84 17.56 5.24
CA ASP A 61 -6.78 18.40 4.46
C ASP A 61 -6.45 19.89 4.55
N ARG A 62 -6.12 20.38 5.76
CA ARG A 62 -5.84 21.79 5.99
C ARG A 62 -4.51 22.25 5.40
N GLU A 63 -3.48 21.42 5.51
CA GLU A 63 -2.11 21.81 5.16
C GLU A 63 -1.71 21.36 3.76
N GLY A 64 -2.18 20.18 3.35
CA GLY A 64 -1.83 19.58 2.07
C GLY A 64 -0.32 19.33 1.91
N LEU A 65 0.08 18.94 0.70
CA LEU A 65 1.48 18.92 0.30
C LEU A 65 1.91 20.28 -0.22
N LYS A 66 3.21 20.57 -0.15
CA LYS A 66 3.82 21.70 -0.83
C LYS A 66 4.54 21.23 -2.09
N PHE A 67 4.44 22.02 -3.16
CA PHE A 67 5.15 21.80 -4.40
C PHE A 67 5.92 23.05 -4.79
N GLU A 68 7.25 22.98 -4.73
CA GLU A 68 8.15 24.10 -5.02
C GLU A 68 9.32 23.60 -5.87
N ASP A 69 9.56 24.21 -7.03
CA ASP A 69 10.66 23.89 -7.95
C ASP A 69 10.83 22.39 -8.27
N GLY A 70 9.71 21.68 -8.48
CA GLY A 70 9.71 20.26 -8.81
C GLY A 70 9.85 19.33 -7.61
N LYS A 71 9.93 19.86 -6.38
CA LYS A 71 10.01 19.08 -5.14
C LYS A 71 8.69 19.09 -4.42
N ILE A 72 8.30 17.91 -3.92
CA ILE A 72 7.15 17.75 -3.03
C ILE A 72 7.65 17.64 -1.60
N THR A 73 7.00 18.35 -0.69
CA THR A 73 7.21 18.21 0.76
C THR A 73 5.89 17.90 1.44
N MET A 74 5.84 16.73 2.08
CA MET A 74 4.70 16.29 2.88
C MET A 74 4.74 16.90 4.29
N PRO A 75 3.58 17.07 4.96
CA PRO A 75 3.52 17.43 6.38
C PRO A 75 4.38 16.48 7.22
N GLN A 76 5.04 17.02 8.26
CA GLN A 76 5.96 16.23 9.08
C GLN A 76 5.21 15.09 9.80
N GLU A 77 3.98 15.35 10.23
CA GLU A 77 3.12 14.40 10.92
C GLU A 77 2.76 13.20 10.03
N PHE A 78 2.65 13.39 8.71
CA PHE A 78 2.44 12.29 7.77
C PHE A 78 3.68 11.40 7.66
N LYS A 79 4.88 12.00 7.63
CA LYS A 79 6.15 11.25 7.62
C LYS A 79 6.33 10.44 8.90
N ASP A 80 6.05 11.07 10.05
CA ASP A 80 6.18 10.43 11.35
C ASP A 80 5.16 9.29 11.50
N ALA A 81 3.92 9.48 11.05
CA ALA A 81 2.89 8.44 11.07
C ALA A 81 3.19 7.27 10.11
N TYR A 82 3.75 7.56 8.92
CA TYR A 82 4.20 6.55 7.98
C TYR A 82 5.36 5.73 8.58
N ARG A 83 6.37 6.40 9.14
CA ARG A 83 7.52 5.76 9.77
C ARG A 83 7.11 4.90 10.97
N LYS A 84 6.21 5.40 11.82
CA LYS A 84 5.67 4.64 12.95
C LYS A 84 4.93 3.37 12.47
N GLY A 85 4.15 3.46 11.40
CA GLY A 85 3.51 2.29 10.79
C GLY A 85 4.50 1.26 10.26
N ILE A 86 5.65 1.69 9.73
CA ILE A 86 6.76 0.80 9.33
C ILE A 86 7.38 0.14 10.56
N ASP A 87 7.75 0.92 11.57
CA ASP A 87 8.44 0.43 12.76
C ASP A 87 7.58 -0.56 13.56
N GLU A 88 6.26 -0.46 13.48
CA GLU A 88 5.28 -1.40 14.07
C GLU A 88 4.91 -2.56 13.14
N GLY A 89 5.37 -2.55 11.88
CA GLY A 89 5.15 -3.60 10.88
C GLY A 89 3.78 -3.57 10.19
N TRP A 90 2.94 -2.57 10.44
CA TRP A 90 1.58 -2.52 9.88
C TRP A 90 1.55 -2.38 8.37
N LEU A 91 2.55 -1.73 7.77
CA LEU A 91 2.56 -1.45 6.33
C LEU A 91 2.98 -2.66 5.48
N SER A 92 3.34 -3.78 6.11
CA SER A 92 3.85 -4.99 5.45
C SER A 92 3.10 -6.26 5.84
N THR A 93 1.89 -6.08 6.41
CA THR A 93 1.07 -7.17 6.97
C THR A 93 0.91 -8.36 6.02
N THR A 94 0.61 -8.12 4.74
CA THR A 94 0.41 -9.19 3.75
C THR A 94 1.63 -9.50 2.90
N CYS A 95 2.75 -8.80 3.11
CA CYS A 95 4.01 -9.15 2.45
C CYS A 95 4.53 -10.49 3.00
N GLU A 96 5.32 -11.20 2.19
CA GLU A 96 5.84 -12.52 2.55
C GLU A 96 6.90 -12.42 3.65
N LEU A 97 6.97 -13.47 4.47
CA LEU A 97 7.93 -13.54 5.59
C LEU A 97 9.39 -13.43 5.12
N GLU A 98 9.72 -13.98 3.95
CA GLU A 98 11.09 -13.92 3.41
C GLU A 98 11.54 -12.51 3.01
N HIS A 99 10.58 -11.62 2.74
CA HIS A 99 10.82 -10.20 2.45
C HIS A 99 10.62 -9.31 3.69
N GLY A 100 10.39 -9.88 4.88
CA GLY A 100 10.23 -9.16 6.14
C GLY A 100 8.79 -8.70 6.44
N GLY A 101 7.80 -9.21 5.71
CA GLY A 101 6.38 -8.98 6.03
C GLY A 101 5.87 -9.88 7.17
N MET A 102 4.59 -9.72 7.53
CA MET A 102 3.96 -10.56 8.55
C MET A 102 3.36 -11.87 7.97
N GLY A 103 3.25 -11.99 6.64
CA GLY A 103 2.66 -13.17 6.00
C GLY A 103 1.18 -13.39 6.31
N VAL A 104 0.44 -12.32 6.64
CA VAL A 104 -0.99 -12.39 6.95
C VAL A 104 -1.79 -12.62 5.65
N PRO A 105 -2.88 -13.42 5.67
CA PRO A 105 -3.71 -13.62 4.50
C PRO A 105 -4.25 -12.32 3.90
N LEU A 106 -4.33 -12.28 2.57
CA LEU A 106 -4.77 -11.12 1.78
C LEU A 106 -6.09 -10.49 2.26
N PHE A 107 -7.04 -11.29 2.75
CA PHE A 107 -8.34 -10.79 3.20
C PHE A 107 -8.22 -9.73 4.31
N PHE A 108 -7.13 -9.75 5.09
CA PHE A 108 -6.88 -8.78 6.16
C PHE A 108 -6.70 -7.34 5.63
N GLN A 109 -6.41 -7.17 4.33
CA GLN A 109 -6.44 -5.85 3.68
C GLN A 109 -7.81 -5.18 3.70
N ALA A 110 -8.91 -5.94 3.86
CA ALA A 110 -10.24 -5.36 4.06
C ALA A 110 -10.29 -4.54 5.36
N VAL A 111 -9.71 -5.08 6.45
CA VAL A 111 -9.58 -4.36 7.72
C VAL A 111 -8.59 -3.20 7.57
N THR A 112 -7.37 -3.49 7.11
CA THR A 112 -6.29 -2.50 7.19
C THR A 112 -6.50 -1.32 6.27
N TRP A 113 -6.66 -1.59 4.97
CA TRP A 113 -6.63 -0.55 3.94
C TRP A 113 -8.01 -0.18 3.42
N ALA A 114 -8.92 -1.14 3.25
CA ALA A 114 -10.25 -0.84 2.71
C ALA A 114 -11.12 -0.07 3.71
N GLU A 115 -10.98 -0.33 5.02
CA GLU A 115 -11.84 0.30 6.02
C GLU A 115 -11.09 1.09 7.10
N PHE A 116 -10.31 0.47 8.00
CA PHE A 116 -9.83 1.17 9.21
C PHE A 116 -8.86 2.29 8.86
N GLY A 117 -7.85 2.00 8.05
CA GLY A 117 -6.88 3.00 7.61
C GLY A 117 -7.53 4.12 6.81
N THR A 118 -8.44 3.77 5.90
CA THR A 118 -9.15 4.75 5.06
C THR A 118 -10.14 5.61 5.86
N SER A 119 -10.78 5.04 6.89
CA SER A 119 -11.67 5.78 7.80
C SER A 119 -10.89 6.73 8.70
N ALA A 120 -9.74 6.29 9.22
CA ALA A 120 -8.90 7.09 10.09
C ALA A 120 -8.20 8.20 9.30
N CYS A 121 -7.53 7.88 8.19
CA CYS A 121 -6.89 8.86 7.30
C CYS A 121 -6.78 8.34 5.86
N MET A 122 -7.78 8.64 5.03
CA MET A 122 -7.81 8.24 3.61
C MET A 122 -6.58 8.71 2.82
N ALA A 123 -6.08 9.92 3.08
CA ALA A 123 -4.92 10.43 2.35
C ALA A 123 -3.69 9.54 2.57
N LEU A 124 -3.37 9.22 3.83
CA LEU A 124 -2.21 8.39 4.16
C LEU A 124 -2.42 6.91 3.80
N SER A 125 -3.63 6.37 3.98
CA SER A 125 -3.91 4.94 3.79
C SER A 125 -3.59 4.43 2.39
N VAL A 126 -3.69 5.31 1.38
CA VAL A 126 -3.49 4.95 -0.01
C VAL A 126 -2.01 4.66 -0.33
N LEU A 127 -1.05 5.26 0.37
CA LEU A 127 0.38 5.00 0.13
C LEU A 127 0.78 3.53 0.40
N PRO A 128 0.58 2.97 1.61
CA PRO A 128 0.92 1.57 1.86
C PRO A 128 0.07 0.62 1.01
N ALA A 129 -1.21 0.93 0.77
CA ALA A 129 -2.06 0.12 -0.09
C ALA A 129 -1.52 0.02 -1.55
N LEU A 130 -1.09 1.15 -2.13
CA LEU A 130 -0.45 1.16 -3.45
C LEU A 130 0.87 0.42 -3.46
N SER A 131 1.68 0.59 -2.41
CA SER A 131 3.00 -0.05 -2.28
C SER A 131 2.87 -1.57 -2.21
N ILE A 132 1.91 -2.08 -1.42
CA ILE A 132 1.57 -3.50 -1.36
C ILE A 132 1.05 -4.00 -2.71
N GLY A 133 0.21 -3.23 -3.40
CA GLY A 133 -0.26 -3.59 -4.74
C GLY A 133 0.89 -3.76 -5.76
N VAL A 134 1.88 -2.87 -5.72
CA VAL A 134 3.10 -3.00 -6.54
C VAL A 134 3.92 -4.23 -6.13
N TYR A 135 4.09 -4.45 -4.83
CA TYR A 135 4.77 -5.65 -4.29
C TYR A 135 4.09 -6.95 -4.76
N GLU A 136 2.77 -7.04 -4.69
CA GLU A 136 2.03 -8.24 -5.09
C GLU A 136 2.17 -8.54 -6.60
N VAL A 137 2.11 -7.51 -7.44
CA VAL A 137 2.35 -7.66 -8.88
C VAL A 137 3.78 -8.13 -9.14
N LEU A 138 4.76 -7.53 -8.46
CA LEU A 138 6.17 -7.89 -8.59
C LEU A 138 6.42 -9.34 -8.17
N VAL A 139 5.99 -9.76 -6.98
CA VAL A 139 6.23 -11.12 -6.48
C VAL A 139 5.54 -12.17 -7.36
N LYS A 140 4.34 -11.87 -7.85
CA LYS A 140 3.56 -12.83 -8.64
C LYS A 140 4.00 -12.95 -10.10
N HIS A 141 4.50 -11.87 -10.69
CA HIS A 141 4.74 -11.79 -12.14
C HIS A 141 6.16 -11.37 -12.52
N GLY A 142 6.95 -10.92 -11.56
CA GLY A 142 8.33 -10.51 -11.76
C GLY A 142 9.26 -11.69 -12.04
N ARG A 143 10.38 -11.38 -12.69
CA ARG A 143 11.51 -12.31 -12.72
C ARG A 143 12.18 -12.33 -11.35
N GLN A 144 12.82 -13.44 -11.00
CA GLN A 144 13.46 -13.60 -9.69
C GLN A 144 14.45 -12.47 -9.37
N ASP A 145 15.24 -12.03 -10.35
CA ASP A 145 16.22 -10.94 -10.16
C ASP A 145 15.57 -9.60 -9.81
N LEU A 146 14.34 -9.35 -10.28
CA LEU A 146 13.56 -8.16 -9.91
C LEU A 146 12.96 -8.33 -8.51
N ILE A 147 12.45 -9.52 -8.19
CA ILE A 147 11.90 -9.82 -6.86
C ILE A 147 12.99 -9.60 -5.81
N ASP A 148 14.16 -10.22 -5.99
CA ASP A 148 15.29 -10.13 -5.05
C ASP A 148 15.76 -8.68 -4.83
N TYR A 149 15.65 -7.82 -5.85
CA TYR A 149 16.08 -6.42 -5.77
C TYR A 149 15.03 -5.49 -5.13
N PHE A 150 13.76 -5.67 -5.45
CA PHE A 150 12.70 -4.72 -5.10
C PHE A 150 11.84 -5.17 -3.91
N ALA A 151 11.63 -6.48 -3.72
CA ALA A 151 10.58 -6.99 -2.82
C ALA A 151 10.83 -6.62 -1.35
N THR A 152 12.05 -6.82 -0.84
CA THR A 152 12.39 -6.47 0.55
C THR A 152 12.28 -4.97 0.83
N ASN A 153 12.69 -4.12 -0.12
CA ASN A 153 12.61 -2.66 0.05
C ASN A 153 11.17 -2.14 0.02
N LEU A 154 10.31 -2.75 -0.80
CA LEU A 154 8.87 -2.45 -0.84
C LEU A 154 8.16 -2.99 0.41
N ALA A 155 8.52 -4.20 0.84
CA ALA A 155 7.95 -4.82 2.03
C ALA A 155 8.36 -4.09 3.32
N SER A 156 9.59 -3.56 3.43
CA SER A 156 10.00 -2.76 4.58
C SER A 156 9.32 -1.39 4.64
N GLY A 157 8.77 -0.90 3.52
CA GLY A 157 8.27 0.47 3.39
C GLY A 157 9.38 1.52 3.28
N GLU A 158 10.66 1.12 3.22
CA GLU A 158 11.75 2.05 2.92
C GLU A 158 11.60 2.62 1.51
N TRP A 159 11.11 1.79 0.58
CA TRP A 159 10.66 2.21 -0.75
C TRP A 159 9.14 2.10 -0.82
N SER A 160 8.52 3.07 -1.50
CA SER A 160 7.10 3.02 -1.81
C SER A 160 6.85 2.55 -3.25
N GLY A 161 5.60 2.25 -3.57
CA GLY A 161 5.18 1.87 -4.91
C GLY A 161 3.95 2.66 -5.38
N THR A 162 3.87 2.89 -6.69
CA THR A 162 2.69 3.48 -7.32
C THR A 162 2.47 2.96 -8.75
N MET A 163 1.24 3.07 -9.25
CA MET A 163 0.84 2.62 -10.59
C MET A 163 0.65 3.82 -11.53
N CYS A 164 1.32 3.77 -12.68
CA CYS A 164 1.36 4.86 -13.65
C CYS A 164 0.65 4.45 -14.96
N LEU A 165 -0.68 4.64 -14.98
CA LEU A 165 -1.55 4.13 -16.04
C LEU A 165 -2.06 5.24 -16.99
N THR A 166 -2.83 6.17 -16.43
CA THR A 166 -3.62 7.19 -17.13
C THR A 166 -2.75 8.25 -17.82
N GLU A 167 -3.19 8.68 -19.00
CA GLU A 167 -2.62 9.81 -19.76
C GLU A 167 -3.70 10.87 -19.99
N PRO A 168 -3.35 12.14 -20.29
CA PRO A 168 -4.34 13.19 -20.49
C PRO A 168 -5.44 12.89 -21.52
N HIS A 169 -5.15 12.02 -22.48
CA HIS A 169 -6.09 11.56 -23.52
C HIS A 169 -6.60 10.12 -23.31
N ALA A 170 -6.16 9.42 -22.26
CA ALA A 170 -6.44 8.01 -22.01
C ALA A 170 -6.75 7.75 -20.53
N GLY A 171 -8.04 7.77 -20.18
CA GLY A 171 -8.58 7.45 -18.85
C GLY A 171 -9.12 6.02 -18.79
N THR A 172 -10.44 5.88 -18.95
CA THR A 172 -11.13 4.58 -18.99
C THR A 172 -10.62 3.67 -20.12
N ASP A 173 -10.27 4.24 -21.27
CA ASP A 173 -9.66 3.51 -22.39
C ASP A 173 -8.14 3.59 -22.34
N LEU A 174 -7.50 2.62 -21.65
CA LEU A 174 -6.04 2.49 -21.61
C LEU A 174 -5.46 1.88 -22.89
N GLY A 175 -6.27 1.41 -23.83
CA GLY A 175 -5.80 0.84 -25.10
C GLY A 175 -5.15 1.90 -26.02
N ILE A 176 -5.53 3.17 -25.84
CA ILE A 176 -5.07 4.29 -26.66
C ILE A 176 -3.88 5.06 -26.09
N ILE A 177 -3.27 4.59 -24.99
CA ILE A 177 -2.07 5.23 -24.43
C ILE A 177 -0.96 5.42 -25.49
N ALA A 178 -0.16 6.47 -25.31
CA ALA A 178 0.94 6.82 -26.20
C ALA A 178 2.33 6.63 -25.56
N THR A 179 2.43 6.41 -24.24
CA THR A 179 3.72 6.12 -23.57
C THR A 179 4.37 4.90 -24.20
N LYS A 180 5.64 5.04 -24.58
CA LYS A 180 6.44 4.03 -25.28
C LYS A 180 7.49 3.41 -24.37
N ALA A 181 7.77 2.13 -24.56
CA ALA A 181 8.87 1.40 -23.97
C ALA A 181 9.82 0.94 -25.08
N ASN A 182 10.88 1.71 -25.34
CA ASN A 182 11.84 1.38 -26.40
C ASN A 182 12.88 0.39 -25.87
N PRO A 183 13.04 -0.82 -26.43
CA PRO A 183 14.01 -1.81 -25.95
C PRO A 183 15.45 -1.29 -26.07
N GLN A 184 16.31 -1.66 -25.13
CA GLN A 184 17.74 -1.32 -25.09
C GLN A 184 18.59 -2.59 -25.25
N GLU A 185 19.89 -2.44 -25.58
CA GLU A 185 20.81 -3.56 -25.83
C GLU A 185 21.06 -4.44 -24.59
N ASP A 186 20.93 -3.88 -23.39
CA ASP A 186 21.12 -4.57 -22.11
C ASP A 186 19.86 -5.31 -21.62
N GLY A 187 18.79 -5.32 -22.42
CA GLY A 187 17.51 -5.93 -22.08
C GLY A 187 16.58 -5.05 -21.24
N THR A 188 16.97 -3.81 -20.93
CA THR A 188 16.09 -2.81 -20.30
C THR A 188 15.22 -2.10 -21.34
N TYR A 189 14.31 -1.24 -20.87
CA TYR A 189 13.48 -0.40 -21.72
C TYR A 189 13.66 1.07 -21.36
N ARG A 190 13.76 1.93 -22.37
CA ARG A 190 13.69 3.38 -22.22
C ARG A 190 12.26 3.86 -22.40
N LEU A 191 11.66 4.33 -21.31
CA LEU A 191 10.31 4.86 -21.32
C LEU A 191 10.27 6.31 -21.80
N SER A 192 9.27 6.65 -22.60
CA SER A 192 9.00 8.03 -23.05
C SER A 192 7.50 8.27 -23.16
N GLY A 193 6.99 9.26 -22.45
CA GLY A 193 5.57 9.57 -22.38
C GLY A 193 5.23 10.48 -21.20
N SER A 194 3.95 10.64 -20.91
CA SER A 194 3.48 11.41 -19.75
C SER A 194 2.26 10.73 -19.14
N LYS A 195 2.28 10.59 -17.82
CA LYS A 195 1.18 10.03 -17.03
C LYS A 195 0.58 11.12 -16.15
N CYS A 196 -0.70 11.02 -15.79
CA CYS A 196 -1.38 11.98 -14.93
C CYS A 196 -2.28 11.28 -13.90
N PHE A 197 -2.63 11.99 -12.83
CA PHE A 197 -3.40 11.45 -11.69
C PHE A 197 -2.70 10.28 -10.99
N ILE A 198 -1.37 10.36 -10.87
CA ILE A 198 -0.58 9.34 -10.19
C ILE A 198 -0.56 9.67 -8.70
N THR A 199 -1.41 8.99 -7.94
CA THR A 199 -1.45 9.08 -6.49
C THR A 199 -0.11 8.64 -5.92
N TYR A 200 0.47 9.47 -5.03
CA TYR A 200 1.84 9.26 -4.54
C TYR A 200 2.88 9.07 -5.66
N GLY A 201 2.68 9.77 -6.80
CA GLY A 201 3.63 9.79 -7.90
C GLY A 201 4.96 10.48 -7.58
N GLU A 202 5.01 11.25 -6.50
CA GLU A 202 6.23 11.83 -5.91
C GLU A 202 5.90 12.22 -4.46
N HIS A 203 6.87 12.07 -3.55
CA HIS A 203 6.77 12.46 -2.13
C HIS A 203 8.12 12.23 -1.40
N ASP A 204 8.31 12.90 -0.26
CA ASP A 204 9.53 12.81 0.56
C ASP A 204 9.36 11.97 1.85
N MET A 205 8.45 10.99 1.84
CA MET A 205 8.20 10.07 2.98
C MET A 205 8.93 8.73 2.89
N ALA A 206 9.45 8.36 1.73
CA ALA A 206 10.21 7.13 1.49
C ALA A 206 11.53 7.48 0.77
N GLU A 207 12.52 6.58 0.81
CA GLU A 207 13.82 6.82 0.20
C GLU A 207 13.80 6.70 -1.33
N ASN A 208 12.87 5.90 -1.85
CA ASN A 208 12.69 5.67 -3.28
C ASN A 208 11.22 5.33 -3.60
N ILE A 209 10.82 5.51 -4.85
CA ILE A 209 9.47 5.24 -5.34
C ILE A 209 9.54 4.32 -6.57
N VAL A 210 8.97 3.13 -6.48
CA VAL A 210 8.89 2.16 -7.57
C VAL A 210 7.63 2.44 -8.40
N HIS A 211 7.84 2.99 -9.59
CA HIS A 211 6.76 3.26 -10.54
C HIS A 211 6.46 2.04 -11.43
N LEU A 212 5.29 1.46 -11.28
CA LEU A 212 4.77 0.45 -12.22
C LEU A 212 4.10 1.16 -13.40
N VAL A 213 4.85 1.35 -14.49
CA VAL A 213 4.41 2.15 -15.65
C VAL A 213 3.84 1.28 -16.78
N LEU A 214 2.61 1.57 -17.21
CA LEU A 214 2.03 0.95 -18.40
C LEU A 214 2.49 1.69 -19.68
N ALA A 215 3.10 0.96 -20.61
CA ALA A 215 3.65 1.50 -21.85
C ALA A 215 3.52 0.50 -23.01
N LYS A 216 3.60 1.00 -24.25
CA LYS A 216 3.62 0.20 -25.48
C LYS A 216 5.05 -0.06 -25.93
N ALA A 217 5.38 -1.33 -26.16
CA ALA A 217 6.62 -1.74 -26.82
C ALA A 217 6.64 -1.32 -28.30
#